data_AF-A0A381V6L5-F1
#
_entry.id   AF-A0A381V6L5-F1
#
_cell.length_a   1.000
_cell.length_b   1.000
_cell.length_c   1.000
_cell.angle_alpha   90.00
_cell.angle_beta   90.00
_cell.angle_gamma   90.00
#
_symmetry.space_group_name_H-M   'P 1'
#
loop_
_entity.id
_entity.type
_entity.pdbx_description
1 polymer ?
#
loop_
_entity_poly.entity_id
_entity_poly.type
_entity_poly.pdbx_seq_one_letter_code
_entity_poly.pdbx_strand_id
1 'polypeptide(L)'
;TEEVIDLLFPDNPLLCTGSSPYKFGTKAREEWRGKLASMQLIVPSPMTERVGFTKSGKKSAHSLDNTGPRKFLVIEFDEGTFDEHAAILIHLAKQAPLVMALMSGNKSLHGWFYVERSPEKLQLSFMRYAVSLGADPRLWIRSQFARIPDGFRVDKEKLQSVIYLNPANLGR
;
A
#
# COMPACT_ATOMS: atom_id res chain seq x y z
N THR A 1 6.26 0.23 -12.52
CA THR A 1 5.56 1.22 -11.65
C THR A 1 4.32 1.82 -12.26
N GLU A 2 4.43 2.67 -13.30
CA GLU A 2 3.31 3.52 -13.76
C GLU A 2 2.07 2.71 -14.19
N GLU A 3 2.27 1.66 -15.00
CA GLU A 3 1.18 0.77 -15.47
C GLU A 3 0.50 0.04 -14.31
N VAL A 4 1.28 -0.44 -13.33
CA VAL A 4 0.74 -1.10 -12.13
C VAL A 4 -0.09 -0.10 -11.32
N ILE A 5 0.39 1.14 -11.18
CA ILE A 5 -0.37 2.19 -10.48
C ILE A 5 -1.65 2.54 -11.24
N ASP A 6 -1.63 2.61 -12.58
CA ASP A 6 -2.83 2.85 -13.39
C ASP A 6 -3.89 1.74 -13.19
N LEU A 7 -3.45 0.48 -13.03
CA LEU A 7 -4.33 -0.63 -12.71
C LEU A 7 -4.90 -0.55 -11.29
N LEU A 8 -4.06 -0.23 -10.29
CA LEU A 8 -4.47 -0.21 -8.88
C LEU A 8 -5.32 1.01 -8.51
N PHE A 9 -5.12 2.13 -9.21
CA PHE A 9 -5.71 3.43 -8.89
C PHE A 9 -6.22 4.12 -10.17
N PRO A 10 -7.32 3.62 -10.77
CA PRO A 10 -7.91 4.22 -11.97
C PRO A 10 -8.55 5.58 -11.67
N ASP A 11 -8.89 6.33 -12.73
CA ASP A 11 -9.65 7.60 -12.69
C ASP A 11 -8.91 8.82 -12.12
N ASN A 12 -7.59 8.83 -12.26
CA ASN A 12 -6.72 9.95 -11.85
C ASN A 12 -6.88 10.42 -10.38
N PRO A 13 -6.84 9.52 -9.37
CA PRO A 13 -7.11 9.89 -7.99
C PRO A 13 -5.95 10.67 -7.38
N LEU A 14 -6.18 11.30 -6.23
CA LEU A 14 -5.10 11.86 -5.42
C LEU A 14 -4.33 10.74 -4.74
N LEU A 15 -3.02 10.67 -4.98
CA LEU A 15 -2.13 9.69 -4.39
C LEU A 15 -1.08 10.39 -3.52
N CYS A 16 -0.94 9.93 -2.28
CA CYS A 16 0.16 10.32 -1.42
C CYS A 16 1.35 9.40 -1.67
N THR A 17 2.44 9.94 -2.20
CA THR A 17 3.67 9.19 -2.48
C THR A 17 4.87 9.94 -1.93
N GLY A 18 5.95 9.21 -1.64
CA GLY A 18 7.16 9.82 -1.10
C GLY A 18 8.42 9.08 -1.46
N SER A 19 9.49 9.85 -1.64
CA SER A 19 10.84 9.30 -1.70
C SER A 19 11.33 8.95 -0.30
N SER A 20 10.73 9.48 0.78
CA SER A 20 10.98 9.07 2.16
C SER A 20 9.79 9.42 3.05
N PRO A 21 9.74 8.96 4.32
CA PRO A 21 8.69 9.37 5.27
C PRO A 21 8.70 10.86 5.60
N TYR A 22 9.72 11.62 5.18
CA TYR A 22 9.87 13.06 5.42
C TYR A 22 9.81 13.89 4.12
N LYS A 23 9.84 13.22 2.95
CA LYS A 23 9.80 13.85 1.63
C LYS A 23 8.73 13.16 0.79
N PHE A 24 7.51 13.69 0.90
CA PHE A 24 6.31 13.16 0.29
C PHE A 24 5.39 14.28 -0.21
N GLY A 25 4.36 13.92 -0.97
CA GLY A 25 3.30 14.83 -1.35
C GLY A 25 2.05 14.08 -1.78
N THR A 26 0.93 14.81 -1.87
CA THR A 26 -0.34 14.31 -2.40
C THR A 26 -0.69 15.11 -3.65
N LYS A 27 -0.81 14.41 -4.77
CA LYS A 27 -1.10 14.98 -6.10
C LYS A 27 -1.98 14.02 -6.88
N ALA A 28 -2.64 14.51 -7.92
CA ALA A 28 -3.35 13.65 -8.84
C ALA A 28 -2.35 12.67 -9.49
N ARG A 29 -2.82 11.46 -9.78
CA ARG A 29 -2.04 10.41 -10.42
C ARG A 29 -1.32 10.90 -11.68
N GLU A 30 -1.95 11.73 -12.51
CA GLU A 30 -1.34 12.28 -13.73
C GLU A 30 -0.19 13.26 -13.43
N GLU A 31 -0.28 14.03 -12.34
CA GLU A 31 0.84 14.91 -11.93
C GLU A 31 2.08 14.14 -11.45
N TRP A 32 1.85 12.90 -11.00
CA TRP A 32 2.91 11.97 -10.62
C TRP A 32 3.52 11.23 -11.81
N ARG A 33 2.91 11.27 -13.00
CA ARG A 33 3.37 10.49 -14.15
C ARG A 33 4.82 10.80 -14.49
N GLY A 34 5.61 9.75 -14.67
CA GLY A 34 7.05 9.81 -14.94
C GLY A 34 7.92 10.01 -13.69
N LYS A 35 7.33 10.11 -12.50
CA LYS A 35 8.06 10.34 -11.24
C LYS A 35 7.93 9.18 -10.26
N LEU A 36 6.94 8.29 -10.42
CA LEU A 36 6.61 7.29 -9.41
C LEU A 36 7.73 6.27 -9.20
N ALA A 37 8.49 5.92 -10.24
CA ALA A 37 9.64 5.03 -10.11
C ALA A 37 10.73 5.57 -9.15
N SER A 38 10.81 6.89 -8.98
CA SER A 38 11.73 7.54 -8.05
C SER A 38 11.19 7.68 -6.62
N MET A 39 9.94 7.27 -6.38
CA MET A 39 9.34 7.19 -5.06
C MET A 39 9.56 5.80 -4.47
N GLN A 40 9.57 5.70 -3.15
CA GLN A 40 9.67 4.40 -2.47
C GLN A 40 8.42 4.08 -1.64
N LEU A 41 7.59 5.06 -1.33
CA LEU A 41 6.42 4.93 -0.47
C LEU A 41 5.15 5.40 -1.18
N ILE A 42 4.04 4.77 -0.84
CA ILE A 42 2.70 5.15 -1.26
C ILE A 42 1.70 4.86 -0.13
N VAL A 43 0.70 5.72 0.08
CA VAL A 43 -0.46 5.36 0.90
C VAL A 43 -1.36 4.44 0.07
N PRO A 44 -1.71 3.23 0.55
CA PRO A 44 -2.41 2.22 -0.26
C PRO A 44 -3.92 2.52 -0.42
N SER A 45 -4.30 3.79 -0.41
CA SER A 45 -5.67 4.28 -0.55
C SER A 45 -5.66 5.70 -1.13
N PRO A 46 -6.63 6.07 -1.98
CA PRO A 46 -6.76 7.44 -2.46
C PRO A 46 -6.88 8.44 -1.31
N MET A 47 -6.29 9.61 -1.50
CA MET A 47 -6.45 10.75 -0.62
C MET A 47 -7.70 11.52 -1.01
N THR A 48 -8.35 12.19 -0.06
CA THR A 48 -9.52 13.04 -0.31
C THR A 48 -9.13 14.47 -0.68
N GLU A 49 -8.00 14.95 -0.16
CA GLU A 49 -7.51 16.32 -0.35
C GLU A 49 -5.98 16.34 -0.45
N ARG A 50 -5.42 17.39 -1.07
CA ARG A 50 -3.94 17.54 -1.19
C ARG A 50 -3.24 17.74 0.14
N VAL A 51 -3.93 18.33 1.12
CA VAL A 51 -3.43 18.63 2.46
C VAL A 51 -4.58 18.45 3.45
N GLY A 52 -4.33 17.75 4.55
CA GLY A 52 -5.21 17.68 5.71
C GLY A 52 -4.50 18.16 6.97
N PHE A 53 -5.07 17.84 8.12
CA PHE A 53 -4.50 18.19 9.42
C PHE A 53 -4.04 16.95 10.21
N THR A 54 -2.88 17.05 10.84
CA THR A 54 -2.43 16.05 11.82
C THR A 54 -3.25 16.15 13.11
N LYS A 55 -3.12 15.17 14.00
CA LYS A 55 -3.71 15.23 15.36
C LYS A 55 -3.29 16.46 16.17
N SER A 56 -2.15 17.06 15.85
CA SER A 56 -1.64 18.29 16.48
C SER A 56 -2.05 19.58 15.75
N GLY A 57 -2.94 19.50 14.75
CA GLY A 57 -3.44 20.65 13.99
C GLY A 57 -2.46 21.20 12.94
N LYS A 58 -1.36 20.50 12.64
CA LYS A 58 -0.41 20.90 11.61
C LYS A 58 -0.88 20.45 10.23
N LYS A 59 -0.72 21.30 9.22
CA LYS A 59 -0.98 20.94 7.82
C LYS A 59 -0.01 19.86 7.35
N SER A 60 -0.51 18.83 6.67
CA SER A 60 0.31 17.78 6.07
C SER A 60 -0.36 17.20 4.82
N ALA A 61 0.43 16.92 3.78
CA ALA A 61 -0.06 16.16 2.62
C ALA A 61 -0.32 14.68 2.97
N HIS A 62 0.30 14.19 4.04
CA HIS A 62 0.21 12.85 4.57
C HIS A 62 -0.46 12.91 5.95
N SER A 63 -1.78 12.73 6.00
CA SER A 63 -2.53 12.73 7.25
C SER A 63 -3.69 11.74 7.19
N LEU A 64 -4.13 11.25 8.36
CA LEU A 64 -5.31 10.40 8.44
C LEU A 64 -6.60 11.14 8.04
N ASP A 65 -6.62 12.45 8.28
CA ASP A 65 -7.72 13.37 8.01
C ASP A 65 -7.99 13.51 6.50
N ASN A 66 -6.93 13.60 5.67
CA ASN A 66 -7.06 13.64 4.21
C ASN A 66 -6.91 12.28 3.51
N THR A 67 -6.94 11.16 4.26
CA THR A 67 -6.96 9.83 3.63
C THR A 67 -8.40 9.40 3.40
N GLY A 68 -8.71 8.84 2.23
CA GLY A 68 -10.04 8.31 1.92
C GLY A 68 -10.34 6.96 2.57
N PRO A 69 -11.47 6.33 2.19
CA PRO A 69 -11.77 4.95 2.54
C PRO A 69 -10.66 4.00 2.10
N ARG A 70 -10.50 2.90 2.84
CA ARG A 70 -9.44 1.93 2.57
C ARG A 70 -9.69 1.21 1.25
N LYS A 71 -8.81 1.40 0.26
CA LYS A 71 -8.84 0.65 -1.00
C LYS A 71 -8.14 -0.70 -0.86
N PHE A 72 -6.92 -0.68 -0.33
CA PHE A 72 -6.11 -1.87 -0.08
C PHE A 72 -5.73 -1.99 1.39
N LEU A 73 -5.66 -3.23 1.86
CA LEU A 73 -5.03 -3.58 3.12
C LEU A 73 -3.72 -4.31 2.78
N VAL A 74 -2.61 -3.72 3.19
CA VAL A 74 -1.28 -4.30 2.97
C VAL A 74 -0.91 -5.14 4.18
N ILE A 75 -0.48 -6.36 3.94
CA ILE A 75 0.01 -7.30 4.95
C ILE A 75 1.52 -7.47 4.72
N GLU A 76 2.31 -7.21 5.75
CA GLU A 76 3.75 -7.37 5.76
C GLU A 76 4.20 -8.04 7.07
N PHE A 77 5.41 -8.59 7.05
CA PHE A 77 5.99 -9.35 8.14
C PHE A 77 7.43 -8.87 8.37
N ASP A 78 7.82 -8.70 9.63
CA ASP A 78 9.19 -8.36 10.01
C ASP A 78 10.08 -9.60 10.13
N GLU A 79 9.49 -10.73 10.52
CA GLU A 79 10.18 -11.99 10.82
C GLU A 79 9.74 -13.12 9.89
N GLY A 80 10.57 -14.16 9.79
CA GLY A 80 10.33 -15.32 8.92
C GLY A 80 11.02 -15.23 7.56
N THR A 81 10.98 -16.35 6.85
CA THR A 81 11.55 -16.53 5.52
C THR A 81 10.60 -16.03 4.43
N PHE A 82 11.15 -15.82 3.24
CA PHE A 82 10.38 -15.45 2.07
C PHE A 82 9.26 -16.46 1.75
N ASP A 83 9.55 -17.76 1.84
CA ASP A 83 8.57 -18.81 1.57
C ASP A 83 7.47 -18.86 2.63
N GLU A 84 7.79 -18.61 3.90
CA GLU A 84 6.79 -18.46 4.96
C GLU A 84 5.87 -17.27 4.70
N HIS A 85 6.44 -16.11 4.31
CA HIS A 85 5.64 -14.94 3.94
C HIS A 85 4.70 -15.28 2.77
N ALA A 86 5.23 -15.90 1.71
CA ALA A 86 4.45 -16.30 0.55
C ALA A 86 3.33 -17.28 0.92
N ALA A 87 3.63 -18.30 1.74
CA ALA A 87 2.65 -19.27 2.22
C ALA A 87 1.52 -18.61 3.02
N ILE A 88 1.84 -17.67 3.91
CA ILE A 88 0.83 -16.93 4.68
C ILE A 88 -0.01 -16.05 3.76
N LEU A 89 0.60 -15.33 2.81
CA LEU A 89 -0.14 -14.51 1.85
C LEU A 89 -1.10 -15.35 0.98
N ILE A 90 -0.66 -16.53 0.51
CA ILE A 90 -1.49 -17.48 -0.23
C ILE A 90 -2.65 -17.99 0.66
N HIS A 91 -2.38 -18.28 1.93
CA HIS A 91 -3.41 -18.70 2.87
C HIS A 91 -4.45 -17.60 3.11
N LEU A 92 -4.01 -16.36 3.31
CA LEU A 92 -4.87 -15.18 3.47
C LEU A 92 -5.67 -14.86 2.19
N ALA A 93 -5.14 -15.19 1.01
CA ALA A 93 -5.83 -15.01 -0.28
C ALA A 93 -7.12 -15.83 -0.40
N LYS A 94 -7.33 -16.82 0.48
CA LYS A 94 -8.60 -17.57 0.59
C LYS A 94 -9.72 -16.75 1.26
N GLN A 95 -9.39 -15.67 1.95
CA GLN A 95 -10.34 -14.84 2.71
C GLN A 95 -10.55 -13.44 2.12
N ALA A 96 -9.54 -12.90 1.44
CA ALA A 96 -9.61 -11.62 0.76
C ALA A 96 -8.85 -11.66 -0.58
N PRO A 97 -9.25 -10.87 -1.59
CA PRO A 97 -8.60 -10.89 -2.90
C PRO A 97 -7.18 -10.31 -2.82
N LEU A 98 -6.16 -11.16 -2.96
CA LEU A 98 -4.77 -10.72 -3.12
C LEU A 98 -4.57 -10.18 -4.53
N VAL A 99 -4.32 -8.87 -4.68
CA VAL A 99 -4.14 -8.24 -6.00
C VAL A 99 -2.68 -8.20 -6.41
N MET A 100 -1.78 -7.95 -5.46
CA MET A 100 -0.37 -7.77 -5.76
C MET A 100 0.49 -8.25 -4.59
N ALA A 101 1.66 -8.80 -4.88
CA ALA A 101 2.72 -8.95 -3.89
C ALA A 101 4.02 -8.37 -4.46
N LEU A 102 4.75 -7.64 -3.62
CA LEU A 102 6.04 -7.05 -3.97
C LEU A 102 7.07 -7.31 -2.88
N MET A 103 8.33 -7.27 -3.28
CA MET A 103 9.46 -7.27 -2.35
C MET A 103 9.71 -5.86 -1.80
N SER A 104 9.98 -5.75 -0.50
CA SER A 104 10.26 -4.46 0.16
C SER A 104 11.62 -3.83 -0.20
N GLY A 105 12.35 -4.46 -1.12
CA GLY A 105 13.75 -4.19 -1.42
C GLY A 105 14.72 -4.80 -0.40
N ASN A 106 14.31 -5.78 0.41
CA ASN A 106 15.27 -6.60 1.18
C ASN A 106 14.79 -8.05 1.26
N LYS A 107 14.12 -8.46 2.36
CA LYS A 107 13.68 -9.85 2.58
C LYS A 107 12.16 -10.02 2.68
N SER A 108 11.41 -8.97 3.03
CA SER A 108 9.98 -9.09 3.31
C SER A 108 9.11 -8.95 2.06
N LEU A 109 8.04 -9.74 2.04
CA LEU A 109 6.95 -9.60 1.07
C LEU A 109 5.83 -8.75 1.64
N HIS A 110 5.28 -7.89 0.79
CA HIS A 110 4.13 -7.06 1.09
C HIS A 110 2.98 -7.48 0.19
N GLY A 111 1.96 -8.11 0.76
CA GLY A 111 0.76 -8.53 0.04
C GLY A 111 -0.32 -7.44 0.11
N TRP A 112 -0.82 -7.00 -1.05
CA TRP A 112 -1.87 -6.00 -1.19
C TRP A 112 -3.20 -6.69 -1.44
N PHE A 113 -4.09 -6.63 -0.46
CA PHE A 113 -5.44 -7.20 -0.53
C PHE A 113 -6.46 -6.12 -0.85
N TYR A 114 -7.32 -6.34 -1.85
CA TYR A 114 -8.40 -5.42 -2.19
C TYR A 114 -9.54 -5.53 -1.17
N VAL A 115 -9.91 -4.42 -0.54
CA VAL A 115 -10.90 -4.41 0.54
C VAL A 115 -11.93 -3.28 0.45
N GLU A 116 -11.86 -2.44 -0.57
CA GLU A 116 -12.71 -1.25 -0.75
C GLU A 116 -14.21 -1.53 -0.64
N ARG A 117 -14.65 -2.70 -1.13
CA ARG A 117 -16.07 -3.12 -1.12
C ARG A 117 -16.50 -3.86 0.13
N SER A 118 -15.56 -4.17 1.03
CA SER A 118 -15.84 -4.91 2.26
C SER A 118 -16.18 -3.94 3.39
N PRO A 119 -17.19 -4.22 4.22
CA PRO A 119 -17.44 -3.44 5.44
C PRO A 119 -16.22 -3.40 6.35
N GLU A 120 -15.95 -2.26 7.00
CA GLU A 120 -14.77 -2.06 7.86
C GLU A 120 -14.64 -3.13 8.95
N LYS A 121 -15.76 -3.66 9.47
CA LYS A 121 -15.76 -4.79 10.41
C LYS A 121 -15.07 -6.03 9.84
N LEU A 122 -15.31 -6.38 8.58
CA LEU A 122 -14.65 -7.50 7.92
C LEU A 122 -13.19 -7.19 7.62
N GLN A 123 -12.88 -5.94 7.24
CA GLN A 123 -11.49 -5.49 7.05
C GLN A 123 -10.67 -5.64 8.35
N LEU A 124 -11.25 -5.23 9.48
CA LEU A 124 -10.65 -5.34 10.80
C LEU A 124 -10.49 -6.81 11.22
N SER A 125 -11.50 -7.65 10.99
CA SER A 125 -11.40 -9.09 11.26
C SER A 125 -10.28 -9.75 10.45
N PHE A 126 -10.17 -9.42 9.15
CA PHE A 126 -9.08 -9.90 8.29
C PHE A 126 -7.71 -9.44 8.81
N MET A 127 -7.55 -8.16 9.15
CA MET A 127 -6.30 -7.64 9.70
C MET A 127 -5.93 -8.31 11.02
N ARG A 128 -6.87 -8.47 11.95
CA ARG A 128 -6.64 -9.16 13.22
C ARG A 128 -6.19 -10.60 13.02
N TYR A 129 -6.79 -11.28 12.04
CA TYR A 129 -6.36 -12.63 11.69
C TYR A 129 -4.94 -12.65 11.11
N ALA A 130 -4.61 -11.75 10.19
CA ALA A 130 -3.26 -11.63 9.67
C ALA A 130 -2.23 -11.31 10.77
N VAL A 131 -2.56 -10.41 11.71
CA VAL A 131 -1.71 -10.11 12.88
C VAL A 131 -1.53 -11.34 13.78
N SER A 132 -2.56 -12.17 13.95
CA SER A 132 -2.44 -13.44 14.69
C SER A 132 -1.49 -14.45 14.03
N LEU A 133 -1.22 -14.28 12.73
CA LEU A 133 -0.24 -15.04 11.96
C LEU A 133 1.13 -14.34 11.87
N GLY A 134 1.33 -13.24 12.59
CA GLY A 134 2.61 -12.52 12.67
C GLY A 134 2.74 -11.26 11.82
N ALA A 135 1.67 -10.76 11.20
CA ALA A 135 1.72 -9.51 10.42
C ALA A 135 1.88 -8.26 11.30
N ASP A 136 2.54 -7.21 10.77
CA ASP A 136 2.65 -5.90 11.44
C ASP A 136 1.27 -5.22 11.55
N PRO A 137 0.78 -4.87 12.77
CA PRO A 137 -0.49 -4.16 12.94
C PRO A 137 -0.50 -2.71 12.41
N ARG A 138 0.65 -2.07 12.14
CA ARG A 138 0.74 -0.65 11.77
C ARG A 138 0.00 -0.30 10.50
N LEU A 139 -0.04 -1.21 9.52
CA LEU A 139 -0.76 -1.00 8.26
C LEU A 139 -2.29 -0.97 8.42
N TRP A 140 -2.80 -1.19 9.63
CA TRP A 140 -4.18 -0.85 9.97
C TRP A 140 -4.43 0.66 9.97
N ILE A 141 -3.43 1.52 10.15
CA ILE A 141 -3.62 2.97 10.04
C ILE A 141 -3.84 3.30 8.55
N ARG A 142 -4.97 3.93 8.18
CA ARG A 142 -5.32 4.20 6.75
C ARG A 142 -4.25 4.99 6.02
N SER A 143 -3.62 5.95 6.71
CA SER A 143 -2.56 6.77 6.16
C SER A 143 -1.17 6.11 6.24
N GLN A 144 -1.01 4.89 6.75
CA GLN A 144 0.33 4.29 6.85
C GLN A 144 0.93 4.11 5.45
N PHE A 145 2.21 4.47 5.30
CA PHE A 145 2.93 4.23 4.05
C PHE A 145 3.19 2.74 3.86
N ALA A 146 2.91 2.25 2.66
CA ALA A 146 3.37 0.98 2.14
C ALA A 146 4.45 1.21 1.09
N ARG A 147 5.10 0.12 0.69
CA ARG A 147 6.07 0.07 -0.42
C ARG A 147 5.35 0.26 -1.75
N ILE A 148 5.90 1.08 -2.65
CA ILE A 148 5.30 1.37 -3.96
C ILE A 148 5.77 0.34 -5.02
N PRO A 149 4.88 -0.18 -5.90
CA PRO A 149 5.24 -1.18 -6.90
C PRO A 149 6.34 -0.70 -7.87
N ASP A 150 7.40 -1.51 -7.99
CA ASP A 150 8.59 -1.27 -8.80
C ASP A 150 9.25 0.10 -8.56
N GLY A 151 9.02 0.74 -7.41
CA GLY A 151 9.76 1.94 -7.04
C GLY A 151 11.15 1.58 -6.54
N PHE A 152 12.11 2.48 -6.67
CA PHE A 152 13.44 2.31 -6.08
C PHE A 152 13.47 2.82 -4.64
N ARG A 153 14.20 2.13 -3.76
CA ARG A 153 14.58 2.67 -2.44
C ARG A 153 15.50 3.89 -2.61
N VAL A 154 15.67 4.68 -1.55
CA VAL A 154 16.44 5.96 -1.60
C VAL A 154 17.91 5.78 -1.98
N ASP A 155 18.51 4.64 -1.64
CA ASP A 155 19.83 4.25 -2.11
C ASP A 155 19.87 3.99 -3.63
N LYS A 156 18.71 3.87 -4.29
CA LYS A 156 18.48 3.51 -5.70
C LYS A 156 19.07 2.17 -6.11
N GLU A 157 19.53 1.39 -5.16
CA GLU A 157 20.15 0.09 -5.42
C GLU A 157 19.13 -1.04 -5.38
N LYS A 158 18.01 -0.84 -4.68
CA LYS A 158 17.04 -1.91 -4.44
C LYS A 158 15.66 -1.57 -5.01
N LEU A 159 15.30 -2.32 -6.04
CA LEU A 159 13.99 -2.29 -6.67
C LEU A 159 12.97 -3.00 -5.78
N GLN A 160 11.81 -2.37 -5.59
CA GLN A 160 10.66 -2.98 -4.92
C GLN A 160 9.84 -3.81 -5.91
N SER A 161 10.45 -4.88 -6.43
CA SER A 161 9.91 -5.65 -7.55
C SER A 161 8.54 -6.24 -7.22
N VAL A 162 7.58 -6.01 -8.11
CA VAL A 162 6.32 -6.74 -8.12
C VAL A 162 6.60 -8.17 -8.59
N ILE A 163 6.28 -9.15 -7.75
CA ILE A 163 6.49 -10.58 -8.05
C ILE A 163 5.19 -11.32 -8.35
N TYR A 164 4.06 -10.72 -7.99
CA TYR A 164 2.72 -11.23 -8.26
C TYR A 164 1.80 -10.05 -8.54
N LEU A 165 1.00 -10.16 -9.60
CA LEU A 165 -0.04 -9.22 -9.95
C LEU A 165 -1.22 -9.96 -10.56
N ASN A 166 -2.41 -9.80 -9.98
CA ASN A 166 -3.67 -10.34 -10.48
C ASN A 166 -4.75 -9.25 -10.51
N PRO A 167 -4.86 -8.51 -11.63
CA PRO A 167 -5.83 -7.43 -11.76
C PRO A 167 -7.29 -7.90 -11.74
N ALA A 168 -7.56 -9.18 -12.00
CA ALA A 168 -8.92 -9.72 -11.93
C ALA A 168 -9.50 -9.65 -10.50
N ASN A 169 -8.63 -9.61 -9.48
CA ASN A 169 -9.03 -9.49 -8.08
C ASN A 169 -9.47 -8.08 -7.66
N LEU A 170 -9.38 -7.08 -8.56
CA LEU A 170 -9.90 -5.72 -8.30
C LEU A 170 -11.43 -5.61 -8.41
N GLY A 171 -12.12 -6.73 -8.63
CA GLY A 171 -13.58 -6.80 -8.61
C GLY A 171 -14.24 -6.01 -9.74
N ARG A 172 -13.79 -6.17 -10.98
CA ARG A 172 -14.49 -5.57 -12.13
C ARG A 172 -15.96 -5.97 -12.15
#